data_AF-A0A7R9JTQ9-F1
#
_entry.id   AF-A0A7R9JTQ9-F1
#
_cell.length_a   1.000
_cell.length_b   1.000
_cell.length_c   1.000
_cell.angle_alpha   90.00
_cell.angle_beta   90.00
_cell.angle_gamma   90.00
#
_symmetry.space_group_name_H-M   'P 1'
#
loop_
_entity.id
_entity.type
_entity.pdbx_description
1 polymer ?
#
loop_
_entity_poly.entity_id
_entity_poly.type
_entity_poly.pdbx_seq_one_letter_code
_entity_poly.pdbx_strand_id
1 'polypeptide(L)'
;MASKYLTSPAGFVAAERLFITGGLVIENLEHCDFIALRNMLIRTHLQDLKDVTNNVHYENFRCRKLAGLGTDGKPARISNKNPLAQMEEEKRDHDAKMKKMETEMEQVFEMKVREKKQKLKDSEADLQRRHDQMRKSLSQQIAELEERQETFEKEKKQWEQLNNITLEEMRRRSLEANSKEFIVKLTSSLVFMAGVSNPPPAEPFASARHFLTTAEKAVDGKEKSKKKKGLF
;
A
#
# COMPACT_ATOMS: atom_id res chain seq x y z
N MET A 1 -76.74 62.57 4.08
CA MET A 1 -75.62 63.52 3.88
C MET A 1 -75.63 63.94 2.41
N ALA A 2 -75.96 65.19 2.10
CA ALA A 2 -76.01 65.68 0.72
C ALA A 2 -74.69 66.41 0.40
N SER A 3 -73.91 65.87 -0.55
CA SER A 3 -72.77 66.59 -1.12
C SER A 3 -73.33 67.65 -2.08
N LYS A 4 -73.11 68.93 -1.78
CA LYS A 4 -73.49 70.03 -2.67
C LYS A 4 -72.21 70.58 -3.31
N TYR A 5 -72.16 70.54 -4.64
CA TYR A 5 -71.11 71.15 -5.44
C TYR A 5 -71.49 72.62 -5.68
N LEU A 6 -70.60 73.56 -5.36
CA LEU A 6 -70.76 74.97 -5.74
C LEU A 6 -69.74 75.29 -6.84
N THR A 7 -70.25 75.83 -7.95
CA THR A 7 -69.44 76.26 -9.08
C THR A 7 -68.97 77.69 -8.83
N SER A 8 -67.66 77.90 -8.75
CA SER A 8 -67.06 79.24 -8.68
C SER A 8 -67.25 80.00 -10.02
N PRO A 9 -67.28 81.34 -10.05
CA PRO A 9 -67.32 82.13 -11.29
C PRO A 9 -66.17 81.83 -12.28
N ALA A 10 -65.11 81.16 -11.81
CA ALA A 10 -63.97 80.71 -12.61
C ALA A 10 -64.07 79.24 -13.09
N GLY A 11 -65.21 78.57 -12.89
CA GLY A 11 -65.46 77.22 -13.41
C GLY A 11 -64.85 76.05 -12.62
N PHE A 12 -64.16 76.32 -11.50
CA PHE A 12 -63.67 75.27 -10.60
C PHE A 12 -64.80 74.76 -9.70
N VAL A 13 -64.95 73.42 -9.64
CA VAL A 13 -65.92 72.72 -8.81
C VAL A 13 -65.16 72.08 -7.64
N ALA A 14 -65.26 72.68 -6.45
CA ALA A 14 -64.65 72.15 -5.23
C ALA A 14 -65.70 71.39 -4.40
N ALA A 15 -65.32 70.24 -3.84
CA ALA A 15 -66.17 69.48 -2.92
C ALA A 15 -65.97 70.01 -1.49
N GLU A 16 -67.00 70.64 -0.92
CA GLU A 16 -66.98 71.11 0.48
C GLU A 16 -67.80 70.19 1.39
N ARG A 17 -67.24 69.89 2.57
CA ARG A 17 -67.97 69.21 3.66
C ARG A 17 -68.32 70.27 4.70
N LEU A 18 -69.59 70.67 4.75
CA LEU A 18 -70.08 71.64 5.72
C LEU A 18 -70.34 70.95 7.06
N PHE A 19 -69.55 71.29 8.08
CA PHE A 19 -69.92 71.08 9.47
C PHE A 19 -70.42 72.41 10.06
N ILE A 20 -71.28 72.32 11.07
CA ILE A 20 -72.05 73.41 11.69
C ILE A 20 -71.22 74.60 12.22
N THR A 21 -69.89 74.55 12.16
CA THR A 21 -68.98 75.61 12.66
C THR A 21 -67.92 76.04 11.63
N GLY A 22 -68.24 75.96 10.33
CA GLY A 22 -67.38 76.42 9.24
C GLY A 22 -67.10 75.31 8.22
N GLY A 23 -67.15 75.66 6.92
CA GLY A 23 -66.90 74.71 5.84
C GLY A 23 -65.44 74.33 5.76
N LEU A 24 -65.15 73.02 5.71
CA LEU A 24 -63.80 72.53 5.46
C LEU A 24 -63.64 72.31 3.94
N VAL A 25 -62.83 73.15 3.31
CA VAL A 25 -62.49 73.04 1.88
C VAL A 25 -61.43 71.95 1.73
N ILE A 26 -61.83 70.80 1.18
CA ILE A 26 -60.97 69.60 1.04
C ILE A 26 -59.82 69.84 0.05
N GLU A 27 -59.91 70.90 -0.76
CA GLU A 27 -58.90 71.31 -1.72
C GLU A 27 -57.96 72.44 -1.22
N ASN A 28 -58.02 72.81 0.06
CA ASN A 28 -57.06 73.75 0.66
C ASN A 28 -55.97 72.98 1.45
N LEU A 29 -54.69 73.14 1.05
CA LEU A 29 -53.53 72.51 1.71
C LEU A 29 -53.37 72.91 3.18
N GLU A 30 -53.91 74.04 3.63
CA GLU A 30 -53.82 74.46 5.04
C GLU A 30 -54.79 73.68 5.94
N HIS A 31 -55.81 73.02 5.36
CA HIS A 31 -56.88 72.36 6.09
C HIS A 31 -56.78 70.82 6.05
N CYS A 32 -56.22 70.26 4.98
CA CYS A 32 -56.08 68.81 4.84
C CYS A 32 -55.02 68.42 3.80
N ASP A 33 -54.23 67.40 4.10
CA ASP A 33 -53.22 66.82 3.19
C ASP A 33 -53.81 65.96 2.07
N PHE A 34 -55.12 66.04 1.83
CA PHE A 34 -55.82 65.21 0.84
C PHE A 34 -55.24 65.36 -0.56
N ILE A 35 -54.86 66.58 -0.95
CA ILE A 35 -54.24 66.84 -2.27
C ILE A 35 -52.89 66.14 -2.37
N ALA A 36 -52.06 66.23 -1.32
CA ALA A 36 -50.75 65.59 -1.28
C ALA A 36 -50.90 64.06 -1.36
N LEU A 37 -51.82 63.49 -0.56
CA LEU A 37 -52.10 62.05 -0.56
C LEU A 37 -52.63 61.56 -1.91
N ARG A 38 -53.58 62.28 -2.53
CA ARG A 38 -54.12 61.94 -3.86
C ARG A 38 -53.04 61.95 -4.93
N ASN A 39 -52.19 62.98 -4.94
CA ASN A 39 -51.10 63.10 -5.90
C ASN A 39 -50.08 61.97 -5.70
N MET A 40 -49.72 61.68 -4.45
CA MET A 40 -48.83 60.57 -4.11
C MET A 40 -49.38 59.22 -4.61
N LEU A 41 -50.64 58.91 -4.30
CA LEU A 41 -51.23 57.61 -4.62
C LEU A 41 -51.53 57.40 -6.11
N ILE A 42 -52.04 58.42 -6.80
CA ILE A 42 -52.60 58.26 -8.15
C ILE A 42 -51.67 58.83 -9.24
N ARG A 43 -50.91 59.90 -8.95
CA ARG A 43 -50.07 60.56 -9.96
C ARG A 43 -48.64 60.03 -9.96
N THR A 44 -48.04 59.77 -8.79
CA THR A 44 -46.63 59.39 -8.72
C THR A 44 -46.39 57.91 -8.41
N HIS A 45 -47.05 57.34 -7.39
CA HIS A 45 -46.68 56.00 -6.88
C HIS A 45 -47.65 54.86 -7.23
N LEU A 46 -48.66 55.10 -8.08
CA LEU A 46 -49.62 54.05 -8.46
C LEU A 46 -48.93 52.86 -9.13
N GLN A 47 -47.94 53.13 -9.99
CA GLN A 47 -47.24 52.08 -10.72
C GLN A 47 -46.35 51.26 -9.78
N ASP A 48 -45.59 51.91 -8.88
CA ASP A 48 -44.79 51.22 -7.87
C ASP A 48 -45.67 50.34 -6.96
N LEU A 49 -46.83 50.83 -6.54
CA LEU A 49 -47.78 50.05 -5.73
C LEU A 49 -48.27 48.79 -6.47
N LYS A 50 -48.52 48.89 -7.78
CA LYS A 50 -48.85 47.73 -8.61
C LYS A 50 -47.67 46.77 -8.73
N ASP A 51 -46.46 47.28 -8.92
CA ASP A 51 -45.27 46.46 -9.11
C ASP A 51 -44.87 45.73 -7.83
N VAL A 52 -44.96 46.38 -6.67
CA VAL A 52 -44.78 45.71 -5.35
C VAL A 52 -45.86 44.66 -5.13
N THR A 53 -47.12 44.97 -5.46
CA THR A 53 -48.22 44.01 -5.33
C THR A 53 -48.02 42.79 -6.23
N ASN A 54 -47.57 42.99 -7.47
CA ASN A 54 -47.35 41.90 -8.41
C ASN A 54 -46.10 41.08 -8.07
N ASN A 55 -44.95 41.75 -7.95
CA ASN A 55 -43.65 41.09 -7.88
C ASN A 55 -43.33 40.58 -6.47
N VAL A 56 -43.95 41.15 -5.43
CA VAL A 56 -43.75 40.73 -4.05
C VAL A 56 -44.98 39.99 -3.54
N HIS A 57 -46.13 40.65 -3.43
CA HIS A 57 -47.27 40.04 -2.74
C HIS A 57 -47.89 38.89 -3.54
N TYR A 58 -48.10 39.07 -4.84
CA TYR A 58 -48.68 38.03 -5.70
C TYR A 58 -47.70 36.88 -5.94
N GLU A 59 -46.44 37.14 -6.26
CA GLU A 59 -45.45 36.07 -6.41
C GLU A 59 -45.22 35.30 -5.10
N ASN A 60 -45.17 35.95 -3.93
CA ASN A 60 -45.09 35.23 -2.66
C ASN A 60 -46.32 34.36 -2.40
N PHE A 61 -47.51 34.86 -2.71
CA PHE A 61 -48.74 34.07 -2.62
C PHE A 61 -48.70 32.88 -3.61
N ARG A 62 -48.28 33.11 -4.85
CA ARG A 62 -48.17 32.12 -5.91
C ARG A 62 -47.19 31.02 -5.53
N CYS A 63 -45.99 31.37 -5.06
CA CYS A 63 -44.98 30.44 -4.57
C CYS A 63 -45.52 29.60 -3.41
N ARG A 64 -46.17 30.21 -2.41
CA ARG A 64 -46.77 29.46 -1.29
C ARG A 64 -47.88 28.51 -1.75
N LYS A 65 -48.68 28.92 -2.73
CA LYS A 65 -49.76 28.09 -3.28
C LYS A 65 -49.21 26.91 -4.07
N LEU A 66 -48.21 27.14 -4.92
CA LEU A 66 -47.58 26.11 -5.75
C LEU A 66 -46.68 25.18 -4.93
N ALA A 67 -45.98 25.67 -3.91
CA ALA A 67 -45.21 24.83 -2.99
C ALA A 67 -46.10 23.87 -2.17
N GLY A 68 -47.39 24.17 -2.01
CA GLY A 68 -48.41 23.25 -1.45
C GLY A 68 -49.00 22.26 -2.46
N LEU A 69 -48.66 22.37 -3.75
CA LEU A 69 -48.99 21.39 -4.78
C LEU A 69 -47.71 20.58 -5.07
N GLY A 70 -47.54 19.46 -4.37
CA GLY A 70 -46.51 18.49 -4.72
C GLY A 70 -46.66 18.01 -6.17
N THR A 71 -45.56 17.53 -6.75
CA THR A 71 -45.43 16.99 -8.12
C THR A 71 -46.38 15.82 -8.45
N ASP A 72 -47.18 15.40 -7.48
CA ASP A 72 -48.09 14.25 -7.46
C ASP A 72 -49.58 14.66 -7.40
N GLY A 73 -49.91 15.95 -7.51
CA GLY A 73 -51.29 16.42 -7.70
C GLY A 73 -52.23 16.24 -6.51
N LYS A 74 -51.69 15.92 -5.33
CA LYS A 74 -52.47 15.80 -4.09
C LYS A 74 -52.36 17.10 -3.26
N PRO A 75 -53.44 17.55 -2.60
CA PRO A 75 -53.37 18.75 -1.77
C PRO A 75 -52.53 18.46 -0.52
N ALA A 76 -51.26 18.88 -0.54
CA ALA A 76 -50.46 18.89 0.67
C ALA A 76 -51.04 19.97 1.60
N ARG A 77 -51.41 19.57 2.83
CA ARG A 77 -51.90 20.48 3.85
C ARG A 77 -50.95 21.67 3.95
N ILE A 78 -51.50 22.88 3.75
CA ILE A 78 -50.81 24.15 3.94
C ILE A 78 -50.27 24.17 5.37
N SER A 79 -49.01 23.83 5.52
CA SER A 79 -48.32 23.95 6.79
C SER A 79 -48.01 25.44 6.98
N ASN A 80 -48.82 26.11 7.81
CA ASN A 80 -48.60 27.48 8.28
C ASN A 80 -47.36 27.55 9.18
N LYS A 81 -46.20 27.10 8.70
CA LYS A 81 -44.94 27.23 9.42
C LYS A 81 -44.28 28.56 9.04
N ASN A 82 -43.83 29.25 10.06
CA ASN A 82 -43.10 30.51 9.98
C ASN A 82 -41.87 30.31 9.06
N PRO A 83 -41.56 31.20 8.09
CA PRO A 83 -40.43 31.03 7.16
C PRO A 83 -39.07 30.74 7.82
N LEU A 84 -38.87 31.17 9.07
CA LEU A 84 -37.69 30.81 9.88
C LEU A 84 -37.61 29.30 10.20
N ALA A 85 -38.75 28.68 10.50
CA ALA A 85 -38.82 27.26 10.83
C ALA A 85 -38.55 26.36 9.61
N GLN A 86 -38.88 26.84 8.40
CA GLN A 86 -38.57 26.12 7.16
C GLN A 86 -37.07 26.13 6.87
N MET A 87 -36.41 27.28 7.04
CA MET A 87 -34.97 27.41 6.85
C MET A 87 -34.16 26.62 7.91
N GLU A 88 -34.67 26.54 9.14
CA GLU A 88 -34.09 25.71 10.20
C GLU A 88 -34.28 24.21 9.92
N GLU A 89 -35.45 23.80 9.43
CA GLU A 89 -35.75 22.42 9.04
C GLU A 89 -34.89 21.97 7.85
N GLU A 90 -34.74 22.81 6.82
CA GLU A 90 -33.85 22.56 5.68
C GLU A 90 -32.37 22.49 6.07
N LYS A 91 -31.91 23.37 6.98
CA LYS A 91 -30.54 23.30 7.52
C LYS A 91 -30.32 21.98 8.27
N ARG A 92 -31.27 21.58 9.12
CA ARG A 92 -31.18 20.34 9.90
C ARG A 92 -31.15 19.11 9.00
N ASP A 93 -31.97 19.10 7.93
CA ASP A 93 -31.99 17.99 6.97
C ASP A 93 -30.70 17.92 6.15
N HIS A 94 -30.12 19.07 5.79
CA HIS A 94 -28.81 19.12 5.15
C HIS A 94 -27.70 18.60 6.08
N ASP A 95 -27.65 19.09 7.32
CA ASP A 95 -26.68 18.66 8.33
C ASP A 95 -26.78 17.15 8.60
N ALA A 96 -28.00 16.62 8.68
CA ALA A 96 -28.24 15.18 8.84
C ALA A 96 -27.75 14.38 7.63
N LYS A 97 -27.95 14.89 6.41
CA LYS A 97 -27.45 14.24 5.18
C LYS A 97 -25.92 14.24 5.12
N MET A 98 -25.29 15.35 5.50
CA MET A 98 -23.83 15.45 5.55
C MET A 98 -23.24 14.47 6.58
N LYS A 99 -23.84 14.41 7.78
CA LYS A 99 -23.43 13.45 8.82
C LYS A 99 -23.62 11.99 8.39
N LYS A 100 -24.72 11.68 7.70
CA LYS A 100 -24.96 10.34 7.16
C LYS A 100 -23.90 9.97 6.13
N MET A 101 -23.57 10.88 5.21
CA MET A 101 -22.54 10.64 4.21
C MET A 101 -21.17 10.45 4.84
N GLU A 102 -20.80 11.25 5.85
CA GLU A 102 -19.57 11.08 6.62
C GLU A 102 -19.51 9.68 7.28
N THR A 103 -20.59 9.26 7.94
CA THR A 103 -20.67 7.94 8.58
C THR A 103 -20.54 6.79 7.58
N GLU A 104 -21.18 6.90 6.41
CA GLU A 104 -21.06 5.88 5.35
C GLU A 104 -19.62 5.81 4.81
N MET A 105 -18.96 6.96 4.62
CA MET A 105 -17.56 7.01 4.17
C MET A 105 -16.61 6.39 5.21
N GLU A 106 -16.81 6.69 6.49
CA GLU A 106 -16.04 6.10 7.59
C GLU A 106 -16.22 4.58 7.62
N GLN A 107 -17.46 4.07 7.52
CA GLN A 107 -17.72 2.63 7.51
C GLN A 107 -17.06 1.92 6.32
N VAL A 108 -17.13 2.51 5.12
CA VAL A 108 -16.46 1.95 3.94
C VAL A 108 -14.95 1.95 4.12
N PHE A 109 -14.39 3.00 4.72
CA PHE A 109 -12.96 3.08 5.02
C PHE A 109 -12.54 2.00 6.03
N GLU A 110 -13.24 1.89 7.16
CA GLU A 110 -12.97 0.87 8.17
C GLU A 110 -13.08 -0.55 7.60
N MET A 111 -14.11 -0.80 6.78
CA MET A 111 -14.29 -2.10 6.12
C MET A 111 -13.12 -2.42 5.19
N LYS A 112 -12.66 -1.46 4.38
CA LYS A 112 -11.48 -1.63 3.52
C LYS A 112 -10.20 -1.84 4.31
N VAL A 113 -10.00 -1.10 5.41
CA VAL A 113 -8.84 -1.27 6.29
C VAL A 113 -8.85 -2.66 6.91
N ARG A 114 -9.99 -3.12 7.39
CA ARG A 114 -10.17 -4.47 7.96
C ARG A 114 -9.86 -5.54 6.92
N GLU A 115 -10.40 -5.41 5.70
CA GLU A 115 -10.15 -6.35 4.61
C GLU A 115 -8.67 -6.39 4.22
N LYS A 116 -8.00 -5.24 4.12
CA LYS A 116 -6.56 -5.16 3.80
C LYS A 116 -5.70 -5.75 4.92
N LYS A 117 -6.01 -5.46 6.18
CA LYS A 117 -5.32 -6.07 7.34
C LYS A 117 -5.51 -7.59 7.37
N GLN A 118 -6.71 -8.08 7.09
CA GLN A 118 -7.00 -9.51 7.04
C GLN A 118 -6.22 -10.19 5.90
N LYS A 119 -6.22 -9.59 4.69
CA LYS A 119 -5.43 -10.10 3.56
C LYS A 119 -3.94 -10.16 3.85
N LEU A 120 -3.39 -9.15 4.54
CA LEU A 120 -1.98 -9.16 4.96
C LEU A 120 -1.71 -10.29 5.94
N LYS A 121 -2.58 -10.47 6.95
CA LYS A 121 -2.45 -11.54 7.94
C LYS A 121 -2.49 -12.93 7.29
N ASP A 122 -3.41 -13.16 6.36
CA ASP A 122 -3.52 -14.44 5.64
C ASP A 122 -2.30 -14.68 4.75
N SER A 123 -1.82 -13.64 4.05
CA SER A 123 -0.60 -13.71 3.24
C SER A 123 0.65 -14.01 4.07
N GLU A 124 0.77 -13.41 5.26
CA GLU A 124 1.86 -13.66 6.20
C GLU A 124 1.82 -15.11 6.72
N ALA A 125 0.64 -15.59 7.10
CA ALA A 125 0.47 -16.97 7.56
C ALA A 125 0.82 -18.00 6.49
N ASP A 126 0.44 -17.77 5.24
CA ASP A 126 0.80 -18.65 4.13
C ASP A 126 2.29 -18.62 3.80
N LEU A 127 2.92 -17.44 3.86
CA LEU A 127 4.37 -17.32 3.69
C LEU A 127 5.11 -18.08 4.81
N GLN A 128 4.65 -17.94 6.05
CA GLN A 128 5.20 -18.65 7.20
C GLN A 128 5.06 -20.17 7.05
N ARG A 129 3.90 -20.66 6.59
CA ARG A 129 3.69 -22.09 6.31
C ARG A 129 4.67 -22.62 5.26
N ARG A 130 4.88 -21.89 4.17
CA ARG A 130 5.85 -22.27 3.12
C ARG A 130 7.28 -22.30 3.66
N HIS A 131 7.64 -21.31 4.47
CA HIS A 131 8.94 -21.27 5.13
C HIS A 131 9.14 -22.47 6.06
N ASP A 132 8.16 -22.80 6.89
CA ASP A 132 8.24 -23.95 7.79
C ASP A 132 8.26 -25.29 7.04
N GLN A 133 7.52 -25.42 5.93
CA GLN A 133 7.60 -26.60 5.06
C GLN A 133 9.00 -26.77 4.47
N MET A 134 9.57 -25.71 3.91
CA MET A 134 10.93 -25.74 3.35
C MET A 134 11.96 -26.07 4.43
N ARG A 135 11.86 -25.44 5.60
CA ARG A 135 12.74 -25.69 6.73
C ARG A 135 12.68 -27.14 7.21
N LYS A 136 11.49 -27.73 7.30
CA LYS A 136 11.31 -29.15 7.65
C LYS A 136 11.91 -30.07 6.60
N SER A 137 11.71 -29.78 5.32
CA SER A 137 12.31 -30.56 4.22
C SER A 137 13.84 -30.54 4.27
N LEU A 138 14.45 -29.37 4.47
CA LEU A 138 15.90 -29.25 4.63
C LEU A 138 16.40 -29.98 5.88
N SER A 139 15.69 -29.84 7.00
CA SER A 139 16.02 -30.56 8.24
C SER A 139 15.96 -32.08 8.05
N GLN A 140 15.00 -32.57 7.26
CA GLN A 140 14.87 -33.99 6.95
C GLN A 140 16.02 -34.48 6.06
N GLN A 141 16.41 -33.69 5.04
CA GLN A 141 17.57 -34.02 4.20
C GLN A 141 18.86 -34.06 5.01
N ILE A 142 19.04 -33.14 5.94
CA ILE A 142 20.20 -33.14 6.86
C ILE A 142 20.19 -34.41 7.69
N ALA A 143 19.07 -34.74 8.33
CA ALA A 143 18.95 -35.93 9.16
C ALA A 143 19.19 -37.23 8.37
N GLU A 144 18.67 -37.32 7.14
CA GLU A 144 18.89 -38.47 6.25
C GLU A 144 20.37 -38.60 5.85
N LEU A 145 21.05 -37.48 5.55
CA LEU A 145 22.48 -37.48 5.27
C LEU A 145 23.32 -37.87 6.49
N GLU A 146 22.95 -37.39 7.69
CA GLU A 146 23.60 -37.75 8.95
C GLU A 146 23.45 -39.25 9.25
N GLU A 147 22.25 -39.82 9.09
CA GLU A 147 22.02 -41.26 9.25
C GLU A 147 22.81 -42.09 8.22
N ARG A 148 22.87 -41.61 6.97
CA ARG A 148 23.66 -42.26 5.92
C ARG A 148 25.16 -42.19 6.18
N GLN A 149 25.64 -41.09 6.77
CA GLN A 149 27.02 -40.98 7.23
C GLN A 149 27.30 -41.95 8.38
N GLU A 150 26.41 -42.03 9.38
CA GLU A 150 26.59 -42.91 10.52
C GLU A 150 26.60 -44.39 10.12
N THR A 151 25.70 -44.80 9.22
CA THR A 151 25.66 -46.17 8.68
C THR A 151 26.93 -46.49 7.90
N PHE A 152 27.38 -45.60 7.01
CA PHE A 152 28.64 -45.77 6.29
C PHE A 152 29.86 -45.83 7.24
N GLU A 153 29.88 -45.01 8.30
CA GLU A 153 30.94 -45.06 9.31
C GLU A 153 30.94 -46.38 10.08
N LYS A 154 29.77 -46.93 10.41
CA LYS A 154 29.63 -48.26 11.05
C LYS A 154 30.14 -49.35 10.12
N GLU A 155 29.72 -49.36 8.86
CA GLU A 155 30.18 -50.32 7.86
C GLU A 155 31.69 -50.23 7.63
N LYS A 156 32.24 -49.02 7.52
CA LYS A 156 33.67 -48.78 7.43
C LYS A 156 34.41 -49.37 8.63
N LYS A 157 33.96 -49.07 9.86
CA LYS A 157 34.57 -49.61 11.09
C LYS A 157 34.52 -51.13 11.13
N GLN A 158 33.37 -51.73 10.76
CA GLN A 158 33.22 -53.18 10.67
C GLN A 158 34.19 -53.78 9.65
N TRP A 159 34.32 -53.19 8.47
CA TRP A 159 35.26 -53.64 7.45
C TRP A 159 36.72 -53.51 7.90
N GLU A 160 37.10 -52.41 8.56
CA GLU A 160 38.46 -52.22 9.10
C GLU A 160 38.80 -53.26 10.18
N GLN A 161 37.83 -53.61 11.04
CA GLN A 161 37.97 -54.66 12.04
C GLN A 161 38.15 -56.05 11.40
N LEU A 162 37.34 -56.38 10.39
CA LEU A 162 37.43 -57.68 9.72
C LEU A 162 38.74 -57.85 8.94
N ASN A 163 39.23 -56.79 8.31
CA ASN A 163 40.43 -56.84 7.47
C ASN A 163 41.73 -56.53 8.23
N ASN A 164 41.66 -56.20 9.53
CA ASN A 164 42.80 -55.79 10.37
C ASN A 164 43.70 -54.72 9.71
N ILE A 165 43.10 -53.84 8.91
CA ILE A 165 43.79 -52.77 8.19
C ILE A 165 42.85 -51.58 8.09
N THR A 166 43.34 -50.38 8.40
CA THR A 166 42.53 -49.16 8.28
C THR A 166 42.42 -48.73 6.82
N LEU A 167 41.33 -48.04 6.48
CA LEU A 167 41.14 -47.53 5.11
C LEU A 167 42.27 -46.58 4.70
N GLU A 168 42.77 -45.78 5.65
CA GLU A 168 43.89 -44.85 5.43
C GLU A 168 45.20 -45.60 5.18
N GLU A 169 45.44 -46.67 5.92
CA GLU A 169 46.60 -47.53 5.74
C GLU A 169 46.56 -48.26 4.39
N MET A 170 45.39 -48.70 3.94
CA MET A 170 45.20 -49.27 2.60
C MET A 170 45.47 -48.21 1.51
N ARG A 171 44.95 -46.99 1.67
CA ARG A 171 45.19 -45.87 0.72
C ARG A 171 46.67 -45.51 0.65
N ARG A 172 47.35 -45.42 1.80
CA ARG A 172 48.81 -45.22 1.90
C ARG A 172 49.58 -46.31 1.16
N ARG A 173 49.26 -47.59 1.41
CA ARG A 173 49.89 -48.72 0.72
C ARG A 173 49.67 -48.69 -0.79
N SER A 174 48.49 -48.27 -1.25
CA SER A 174 48.21 -48.11 -2.68
C SER A 174 49.04 -46.99 -3.32
N LEU A 175 49.15 -45.83 -2.67
CA LEU A 175 49.99 -44.72 -3.14
C LEU A 175 51.47 -45.10 -3.17
N GLU A 176 51.94 -45.81 -2.15
CA GLU A 176 53.31 -46.33 -2.09
C GLU A 176 53.57 -47.37 -3.17
N ALA A 177 52.61 -48.26 -3.45
CA ALA A 177 52.73 -49.23 -4.53
C ALA A 177 52.81 -48.55 -5.90
N ASN A 178 52.00 -47.51 -6.13
CA ASN A 178 52.03 -46.72 -7.37
C ASN A 178 53.34 -45.95 -7.54
N SER A 179 53.85 -45.36 -6.44
CA SER A 179 55.16 -44.71 -6.43
C SER A 179 56.30 -45.70 -6.69
N LYS A 180 56.23 -46.91 -6.12
CA LYS A 180 57.23 -47.97 -6.34
C LYS A 180 57.19 -48.47 -7.79
N GLU A 181 56.01 -48.68 -8.37
CA GLU A 181 55.88 -49.02 -9.80
C GLU A 181 56.49 -47.95 -10.70
N PHE A 182 56.25 -46.68 -10.40
CA PHE A 182 56.80 -45.56 -11.17
C PHE A 182 58.33 -45.51 -11.07
N ILE A 183 58.88 -45.70 -9.87
CA ILE A 183 60.33 -45.81 -9.65
C ILE A 183 60.90 -47.01 -10.41
N VAL A 184 60.27 -48.19 -10.33
CA VAL A 184 60.72 -49.40 -11.03
C VAL A 184 60.72 -49.17 -12.54
N LYS A 185 59.66 -48.61 -13.12
CA LYS A 185 59.58 -48.25 -14.54
C LYS A 185 60.67 -47.25 -14.95
N LEU A 186 60.90 -46.22 -14.16
CA LEU A 186 61.98 -45.25 -14.38
C LEU A 186 63.36 -45.92 -14.32
N THR A 187 63.63 -46.76 -13.32
CA THR A 187 64.91 -47.46 -13.21
C THR A 187 65.12 -48.46 -14.33
N SER A 188 64.10 -49.19 -14.75
CA SER A 188 64.19 -50.14 -15.88
C SER A 188 64.42 -49.42 -17.20
N SER A 189 63.81 -48.23 -17.40
CA SER A 189 64.05 -47.37 -18.56
C SER A 189 65.47 -46.78 -18.54
N LEU A 190 65.96 -46.35 -17.38
CA LEU A 190 67.32 -45.83 -17.23
C LEU A 190 68.39 -46.91 -17.49
N VAL A 191 68.16 -48.15 -17.01
CA VAL A 191 69.02 -49.31 -17.25
C VAL A 191 69.04 -49.67 -18.75
N PHE A 192 67.88 -49.61 -19.41
CA PHE A 192 67.77 -49.81 -20.86
C PHE A 192 68.53 -48.75 -21.65
N MET A 193 68.44 -47.48 -21.26
CA MET A 193 69.17 -46.37 -21.89
C MET A 193 70.67 -46.37 -21.58
N ALA A 194 71.09 -46.92 -20.44
CA ALA A 194 72.50 -47.06 -20.07
C ALA A 194 73.20 -48.25 -20.79
N GLY A 195 72.48 -49.02 -21.62
CA GLY A 195 73.08 -50.03 -22.50
C GLY A 195 73.77 -51.18 -21.77
N VAL A 196 73.39 -51.49 -20.53
CA VAL A 196 73.96 -52.63 -19.80
C VAL A 196 73.23 -53.90 -20.24
N SER A 197 73.89 -54.70 -21.07
CA SER A 197 73.43 -56.03 -21.47
C SER A 197 73.20 -56.91 -20.24
N ASN A 198 72.08 -57.66 -20.24
CA ASN A 198 71.79 -58.68 -19.24
C ASN A 198 72.99 -59.64 -19.06
N PRO A 199 73.44 -59.93 -17.82
CA PRO A 199 74.37 -61.02 -17.58
C PRO A 199 73.65 -62.39 -17.72
N PRO A 200 74.35 -63.45 -18.18
CA PRO A 200 73.78 -64.78 -18.38
C PRO A 200 73.51 -65.51 -17.05
N PRO A 201 72.67 -66.56 -17.05
CA PRO A 201 72.26 -67.23 -15.82
C PRO A 201 73.29 -68.28 -15.38
N ALA A 202 73.83 -68.17 -14.16
CA ALA A 202 74.45 -69.28 -13.43
C ALA A 202 74.63 -68.96 -11.92
N GLU A 203 73.90 -69.71 -11.08
CA GLU A 203 74.31 -70.32 -9.80
C GLU A 203 74.81 -69.45 -8.60
N PRO A 204 74.75 -69.97 -7.35
CA PRO A 204 74.32 -69.23 -6.17
C PRO A 204 75.47 -68.66 -5.31
N PHE A 205 75.09 -67.68 -4.47
CA PHE A 205 75.88 -67.06 -3.39
C PHE A 205 77.16 -66.31 -3.80
N ALA A 206 77.09 -64.98 -3.86
CA ALA A 206 77.94 -64.08 -3.06
C ALA A 206 77.65 -62.58 -3.31
N SER A 207 77.35 -61.88 -2.20
CA SER A 207 77.69 -60.47 -1.96
C SER A 207 76.93 -59.36 -2.71
N ALA A 208 75.64 -59.24 -2.44
CA ALA A 208 74.87 -57.99 -2.65
C ALA A 208 75.23 -56.86 -1.64
N ARG A 209 76.26 -57.05 -0.80
CA ARG A 209 76.71 -56.08 0.22
C ARG A 209 77.68 -55.02 -0.28
N HIS A 210 78.26 -55.18 -1.48
CA HIS A 210 79.27 -54.24 -1.98
C HIS A 210 78.72 -53.07 -2.82
N PHE A 211 77.49 -53.18 -3.33
CA PHE A 211 76.88 -52.14 -4.18
C PHE A 211 76.10 -51.07 -3.40
N LEU A 212 75.55 -51.40 -2.23
CA LEU A 212 74.79 -50.43 -1.42
C LEU A 212 75.70 -49.38 -0.72
N THR A 213 76.93 -49.77 -0.36
CA THR A 213 77.88 -48.86 0.33
C THR A 213 78.41 -47.73 -0.57
N THR A 214 78.37 -47.91 -1.89
CA THR A 214 78.83 -46.89 -2.85
C THR A 214 77.77 -45.82 -3.10
N ALA A 215 76.48 -46.16 -2.96
CA ALA A 215 75.38 -45.22 -3.17
C ALA A 215 75.15 -44.28 -1.98
N GLU A 216 75.38 -44.73 -0.73
CA GLU A 216 75.22 -43.88 0.46
C GLU A 216 76.23 -42.72 0.52
N LYS A 217 77.47 -42.91 0.05
CA LYS A 217 78.47 -41.82 0.01
C LYS A 217 78.17 -40.72 -1.01
N ALA A 218 77.32 -40.97 -2.00
CA ALA A 218 76.97 -39.98 -3.03
C ALA A 218 75.83 -39.04 -2.61
N VAL A 219 74.97 -39.45 -1.67
CA VAL A 219 73.87 -38.64 -1.15
C VAL A 219 74.38 -37.62 -0.12
N ASP A 220 75.29 -38.02 0.76
CA ASP A 220 75.90 -37.17 1.79
C ASP A 220 76.76 -36.02 1.23
N GLY A 221 77.31 -36.18 0.01
CA GLY A 221 78.09 -35.14 -0.67
C GLY A 221 77.26 -33.96 -1.19
N LYS A 222 75.96 -34.16 -1.48
CA LYS A 222 75.09 -33.10 -2.01
C LYS A 222 74.44 -32.24 -0.93
N GLU A 223 74.25 -32.77 0.29
CA GLU A 223 73.68 -31.99 1.40
C GLU A 223 74.66 -30.92 1.94
N LYS A 224 75.97 -31.19 1.93
CA LYS A 224 76.98 -30.20 2.35
C LYS A 224 77.18 -29.04 1.36
N SER A 225 76.75 -29.18 0.09
CA SER A 225 76.89 -28.13 -0.92
C SER A 225 75.72 -27.14 -0.92
N LYS A 226 74.50 -27.56 -0.55
CA LYS A 226 73.34 -26.65 -0.44
C LYS A 226 73.39 -25.71 0.76
N LYS A 227 74.07 -26.10 1.86
CA LYS A 227 74.20 -25.25 3.06
C LYS A 227 75.16 -24.05 2.90
N LYS A 228 75.95 -24.01 1.82
CA LYS A 228 76.94 -22.94 1.55
C LYS A 228 76.47 -21.87 0.55
N LYS A 229 75.27 -21.98 -0.01
CA LYS A 229 74.72 -21.04 -1.01
C LYS A 229 73.47 -20.28 -0.54
N GLY A 230 73.13 -20.34 0.75
CA GLY A 230 71.97 -19.66 1.34
C GLY A 230 72.32 -18.72 2.49
N LEU A 231 73.57 -18.24 2.57
CA LEU A 231 73.99 -17.22 3.53
C LEU A 231 74.61 -16.05 2.76
N PHE A 232 73.74 -15.19 2.23
CA PHE A 232 73.91 -13.74 2.10
C PHE A 232 72.55 -13.14 1.77
#